data_AF-A0A534J109-F1
#
_entry.id   AF-A0A534J109-F1
#
_cell.length_a   1.000
_cell.length_b   1.000
_cell.length_c   1.000
_cell.angle_alpha   90.00
_cell.angle_beta   90.00
_cell.angle_gamma   90.00
#
_symmetry.space_group_name_H-M   'P 1'
#
loop_
_entity.id
_entity.type
_entity.pdbx_description
1 polymer ?
#
loop_
_entity_poly.entity_id
_entity_poly.type
_entity_poly.pdbx_seq_one_letter_code
_entity_poly.pdbx_strand_id
1 'polypeptide(L)'
;MALERLRASLAECPIVQFGDYEYFVHPITDGIPLGDPKVLGEVMDGLARLGDWSRCDKIVTAESMGFPLAAVLSMKTGKPYVFIRKRRYGLPGEVSLSQLTGYSKTDMFINYIRPGDRVIFVDDVISTGGTLYAIVKALRSIRAEIVDVLIVFEKTKEKARMEKDLGLKIKTLLRVEVRDGKLVERA
;
A
#
# COMPACT_ATOMS: atom_id res chain seq x y z
N MET A 1 -1.79 19.62 3.66
CA MET A 1 -1.70 18.72 4.83
C MET A 1 -0.30 18.81 5.37
N ALA A 2 -0.13 19.15 6.65
CA ALA A 2 1.20 19.16 7.26
C ALA A 2 1.62 17.69 7.48
N LEU A 3 2.66 17.25 6.78
CA LEU A 3 3.33 15.94 6.92
C LEU A 3 4.76 16.18 7.42
N GLU A 4 4.89 17.08 8.40
CA GLU A 4 6.19 17.59 8.83
C GLU A 4 7.03 16.52 9.51
N ARG A 5 6.39 15.64 10.31
CA ARG A 5 7.09 14.55 11.01
C ARG A 5 7.51 13.47 10.02
N LEU A 6 6.65 13.12 9.07
CA LEU A 6 6.96 12.18 8.00
C LEU A 6 8.08 12.71 7.09
N ARG A 7 8.11 14.01 6.81
CA ARG A 7 9.21 14.63 6.07
C ARG A 7 10.51 14.63 6.86
N ALA A 8 10.45 14.99 8.15
CA ALA A 8 11.62 14.98 9.02
C ALA A 8 12.19 13.57 9.18
N SER A 9 11.35 12.53 9.22
CA SER A 9 11.80 11.14 9.37
C SER A 9 12.56 10.60 8.15
N LEU A 10 12.50 11.26 6.99
CA LEU A 10 13.30 10.85 5.82
C LEU A 10 14.81 10.99 6.06
N ALA A 11 15.23 12.00 6.84
CA ALA A 11 16.65 12.30 7.08
C ALA A 11 17.37 11.20 7.87
N GLU A 12 16.63 10.50 8.73
CA GLU A 12 17.14 9.43 9.60
C GLU A 12 17.05 8.04 8.95
N CYS A 13 16.55 7.98 7.71
CA CYS A 13 16.29 6.73 7.01
C CYS A 13 17.60 6.07 6.53
N PRO A 14 17.96 4.87 7.02
CA PRO A 14 19.11 4.15 6.48
C PRO A 14 18.86 3.79 5.01
N ILE A 15 19.91 3.93 4.20
CA ILE A 15 19.96 3.41 2.84
C ILE A 15 20.83 2.16 2.84
N VAL A 16 20.29 1.06 2.33
CA VAL A 16 20.98 -0.23 2.20
C VAL A 16 21.13 -0.59 0.73
N GLN A 17 22.27 -1.19 0.40
CA GLN A 17 22.59 -1.64 -0.95
C GLN A 17 22.21 -3.11 -1.13
N PHE A 18 21.37 -3.40 -2.12
CA PHE A 18 21.08 -4.77 -2.58
C PHE A 18 21.55 -4.93 -4.03
N GLY A 19 22.78 -5.43 -4.19
CA GLY A 19 23.42 -5.49 -5.51
C GLY A 19 23.51 -4.10 -6.14
N ASP A 20 22.86 -3.91 -7.28
CA ASP A 20 22.89 -2.64 -8.02
C ASP A 20 21.77 -1.66 -7.61
N TYR A 21 21.04 -1.95 -6.53
CA TYR A 21 19.86 -1.17 -6.14
C TYR A 21 19.94 -0.65 -4.70
N GLU A 22 19.63 0.64 -4.54
CA GLU A 22 19.46 1.31 -3.24
C GLU A 22 18.03 1.15 -2.70
N TYR A 23 17.93 0.60 -1.50
CA TYR A 23 16.70 0.45 -0.74
C TYR A 23 16.73 1.33 0.51
N PHE A 24 15.67 2.10 0.73
CA PHE A 24 15.52 2.86 1.95
C PHE A 24 14.78 1.99 2.97
N VAL A 25 15.19 2.04 4.23
CA VAL A 25 14.57 1.28 5.32
C VAL A 25 13.89 2.27 6.25
N HIS A 26 12.56 2.30 6.28
CA HIS A 26 11.81 3.27 7.06
C HIS A 26 10.87 2.57 8.05
N PRO A 27 10.69 3.06 9.30
CA PRO A 27 9.85 2.36 10.27
C PRO A 27 8.40 2.13 9.81
N ILE A 28 7.86 3.03 8.97
CA ILE A 28 6.52 2.88 8.37
C ILE A 28 6.45 1.78 7.31
N THR A 29 7.54 1.54 6.57
CA THR A 29 7.60 0.54 5.49
C THR A 29 8.15 -0.79 5.96
N ASP A 30 9.06 -0.82 6.92
CA ASP A 30 9.84 -2.02 7.26
C ASP A 30 9.65 -2.47 8.71
N GLY A 31 9.05 -1.63 9.56
CA GLY A 31 9.01 -1.84 11.00
C GLY A 31 10.37 -1.66 11.69
N ILE A 32 11.39 -1.20 10.96
CA ILE A 32 12.74 -0.90 11.44
C ILE A 32 13.28 0.37 10.74
N PRO A 33 14.18 1.14 11.39
CA PRO A 33 14.52 1.11 12.81
C PRO A 33 13.31 1.48 13.71
N LEU A 34 13.52 1.75 15.01
CA LEU A 34 12.41 2.07 15.92
C LEU A 34 11.54 3.21 15.38
N GLY A 35 10.24 2.97 15.27
CA GLY A 35 9.28 3.96 14.79
C GLY A 35 8.81 4.91 15.88
N ASP A 36 8.74 6.20 15.55
CA ASP A 36 8.07 7.20 16.40
C ASP A 36 6.55 7.09 16.22
N PRO A 37 5.77 6.83 17.29
CA PRO A 37 4.31 6.77 17.21
C PRO A 37 3.68 8.07 16.68
N LYS A 38 4.33 9.23 16.83
CA LYS A 38 3.85 10.51 16.28
C LYS A 38 3.95 10.55 14.75
N VAL A 39 4.98 9.93 14.17
CA VAL A 39 5.10 9.78 12.71
C VAL A 39 4.00 8.86 12.20
N LEU A 40 3.80 7.71 12.85
CA LEU A 40 2.69 6.80 12.49
C LEU A 40 1.33 7.50 12.61
N GLY A 41 1.09 8.23 13.70
CA GLY A 41 -0.13 9.03 13.87
C GLY A 41 -0.36 10.02 12.72
N GLU A 42 0.66 10.77 12.33
CA GLU A 42 0.59 11.73 11.22
C GLU A 42 0.30 11.05 9.87
N VAL A 43 0.95 9.91 9.59
CA VAL A 43 0.69 9.09 8.39
C VAL A 43 -0.76 8.60 8.38
N MET A 44 -1.26 8.07 9.49
CA MET A 44 -2.62 7.54 9.59
C MET A 44 -3.68 8.62 9.43
N ASP A 45 -3.47 9.79 10.04
CA ASP A 45 -4.34 10.95 9.83
C ASP A 45 -4.30 11.43 8.38
N GLY A 46 -3.15 11.31 7.72
CA GLY A 46 -3.01 11.64 6.32
C GLY A 46 -3.78 10.71 5.41
N LEU A 47 -3.60 9.39 5.56
CA LEU A 47 -4.35 8.41 4.78
C LEU A 47 -5.86 8.50 5.06
N ALA A 48 -6.26 8.72 6.32
CA ALA A 48 -7.66 8.91 6.68
C ALA A 48 -8.29 10.15 6.01
N ARG A 49 -7.52 11.21 5.77
CA ARG A 49 -8.01 12.38 5.01
C ARG A 49 -8.04 12.18 3.50
N LEU A 50 -7.17 11.31 2.95
CA LEU A 50 -7.10 11.06 1.50
C LEU A 50 -8.20 10.12 0.99
N GLY A 51 -8.61 9.14 1.80
CA GLY A 51 -9.59 8.13 1.42
C GLY A 51 -11.04 8.62 1.44
N ASP A 52 -11.85 8.17 0.47
CA ASP A 52 -13.29 8.30 0.50
C ASP A 52 -13.95 7.15 1.29
N TRP A 53 -13.85 7.24 2.62
CA TRP A 53 -14.36 6.20 3.53
C TRP A 53 -15.89 6.08 3.51
N SER A 54 -16.60 7.10 3.02
CA SER A 54 -18.06 7.05 2.93
C SER A 54 -18.54 5.98 1.95
N ARG A 55 -17.74 5.69 0.93
CA ARG A 55 -17.99 4.66 -0.09
C ARG A 55 -17.28 3.34 0.17
N CYS A 56 -16.45 3.27 1.22
CA CYS A 56 -15.67 2.08 1.53
C CYS A 56 -16.48 1.10 2.40
N ASP A 57 -16.55 -0.16 1.99
CA ASP A 57 -17.10 -1.25 2.78
C ASP A 57 -16.00 -2.02 3.52
N LYS A 58 -14.81 -2.18 2.91
CA LYS A 58 -13.68 -2.92 3.49
C LYS A 58 -12.32 -2.31 3.13
N ILE A 59 -11.40 -2.35 4.08
CA ILE A 59 -9.98 -2.03 3.85
C ILE A 59 -9.27 -3.30 3.38
N VAL A 60 -8.51 -3.21 2.29
CA VAL A 60 -7.69 -4.30 1.78
C VAL A 60 -6.23 -3.87 1.79
N THR A 61 -5.34 -4.77 2.18
CA THR A 61 -3.89 -4.53 2.09
C THR A 61 -3.13 -5.84 1.88
N ALA A 62 -1.86 -5.76 1.52
CA ALA A 62 -0.98 -6.91 1.37
C ALA A 62 -0.03 -7.08 2.56
N GLU A 63 0.37 -8.32 2.81
CA GLU A 63 1.34 -8.62 3.84
C GLU A 63 2.76 -8.15 3.46
N SER A 64 3.60 -7.79 4.43
CA SER A 64 3.30 -7.65 5.88
C SER A 64 3.12 -6.19 6.29
N MET A 65 3.65 -5.27 5.49
CA MET A 65 3.91 -3.88 5.87
C MET A 65 2.64 -3.03 5.85
N GLY A 66 1.64 -3.45 5.09
CA GLY A 66 0.32 -2.85 5.12
C GLY A 66 -0.50 -3.16 6.38
N PHE A 67 -0.15 -4.20 7.16
CA PHE A 67 -0.98 -4.63 8.31
C PHE A 67 -1.15 -3.54 9.38
N PRO A 68 -0.08 -2.86 9.84
CA PRO A 68 -0.23 -1.79 10.82
C PRO A 68 -1.09 -0.64 10.28
N LEU A 69 -0.93 -0.30 8.99
CA LEU A 69 -1.68 0.77 8.34
C LEU A 69 -3.18 0.44 8.32
N ALA A 70 -3.53 -0.75 7.85
CA ALA A 70 -4.93 -1.18 7.75
C ALA A 70 -5.59 -1.37 9.13
N ALA A 71 -4.85 -1.88 10.12
CA ALA A 71 -5.36 -2.03 11.48
C ALA A 71 -5.71 -0.67 12.10
N VAL A 72 -4.81 0.32 12.02
CA VAL A 72 -5.06 1.64 12.58
C VAL A 72 -6.13 2.42 11.80
N LEU A 73 -6.12 2.33 10.47
CA LEU A 73 -7.18 2.93 9.64
C LEU A 73 -8.54 2.31 9.93
N SER A 74 -8.62 1.00 10.15
CA SER A 74 -9.86 0.34 10.54
C SER A 74 -10.42 0.90 11.84
N MET A 75 -9.57 1.02 12.88
CA MET A 75 -9.98 1.61 14.15
C MET A 75 -10.44 3.07 13.99
N LYS A 76 -9.76 3.87 13.17
CA LYS A 76 -10.11 5.28 12.93
C LYS A 76 -11.40 5.46 12.13
N THR A 77 -11.67 4.58 11.17
CA THR A 77 -12.75 4.75 10.19
C THR A 77 -13.97 3.88 10.49
N GLY A 78 -13.86 2.95 11.43
CA GLY A 78 -14.89 1.94 11.72
C GLY A 78 -15.08 0.90 10.61
N LYS A 79 -14.20 0.87 9.60
CA LYS A 79 -14.32 -0.06 8.46
C LYS A 79 -13.62 -1.38 8.77
N PRO A 80 -14.24 -2.53 8.48
CA PRO A 80 -13.57 -3.82 8.60
C PRO A 80 -12.39 -3.91 7.62
N TYR A 81 -11.42 -4.78 7.92
CA TYR A 81 -10.27 -5.02 7.06
C TYR A 81 -10.11 -6.50 6.71
N VAL A 82 -9.47 -6.78 5.59
CA VAL A 82 -9.00 -8.11 5.20
C VAL A 82 -7.65 -8.01 4.51
N PHE A 83 -6.81 -9.03 4.70
CA PHE A 83 -5.42 -9.03 4.28
C PHE A 83 -5.18 -10.04 3.17
N ILE A 84 -4.38 -9.63 2.19
CA ILE A 84 -3.82 -10.49 1.16
C ILE A 84 -2.58 -11.18 1.75
N ARG A 85 -2.52 -12.50 1.63
CA ARG A 85 -1.49 -13.36 2.27
C ARG A 85 -0.76 -14.18 1.24
N LYS A 86 0.55 -14.44 1.41
CA LYS A 86 1.26 -15.42 0.58
C LYS A 86 0.91 -16.86 0.94
N ARG A 87 0.43 -17.08 2.17
CA ARG A 87 -0.06 -18.38 2.63
C ARG A 87 -1.51 -18.58 2.20
N ARG A 88 -1.79 -19.71 1.56
CA ARG A 88 -3.13 -20.22 1.32
C ARG A 88 -3.75 -20.77 2.60
N TYR A 89 -4.98 -20.39 2.91
CA TYR A 89 -5.74 -20.87 4.06
C TYR A 89 -6.82 -21.91 3.70
N GLY A 90 -7.21 -22.01 2.42
CA GLY A 90 -8.18 -23.01 1.96
C GLY A 90 -9.63 -22.74 2.38
N LEU A 91 -9.92 -21.53 2.86
CA LEU A 91 -11.25 -21.13 3.26
C LEU A 91 -12.16 -20.92 2.02
N PRO A 92 -13.48 -21.15 2.13
CA PRO A 92 -14.41 -20.91 1.03
C PRO A 92 -14.29 -19.49 0.46
N GLY A 93 -14.26 -19.34 -0.86
CA GLY A 93 -14.14 -18.04 -1.53
C GLY A 93 -12.72 -17.45 -1.58
N GLU A 94 -11.70 -18.20 -1.18
CA GLU A 94 -10.30 -17.78 -1.35
C GLU A 94 -9.90 -17.77 -2.83
N VAL A 95 -9.32 -16.65 -3.28
CA VAL A 95 -8.88 -16.44 -4.66
C VAL A 95 -7.37 -16.29 -4.71
N SER A 96 -6.74 -17.04 -5.61
CA SER A 96 -5.31 -16.90 -5.92
C SER A 96 -5.05 -15.74 -6.87
N LEU A 97 -4.10 -14.89 -6.53
CA LEU A 97 -3.63 -13.79 -7.39
C LEU A 97 -2.75 -14.30 -8.55
N SER A 98 -2.09 -15.46 -8.41
CA SER A 98 -1.15 -15.98 -9.42
C SER A 98 -1.84 -16.61 -10.62
N GLN A 99 -3.00 -17.26 -10.43
CA GLN A 99 -3.83 -17.76 -11.52
C GLN A 99 -4.29 -16.65 -12.47
N LEU A 100 -4.27 -15.41 -12.00
CA LEU A 100 -4.76 -14.25 -12.73
C LEU A 100 -3.65 -13.53 -13.51
N THR A 101 -2.38 -13.71 -13.16
CA THR A 101 -1.26 -13.04 -13.83
C THR A 101 -0.55 -13.90 -14.87
N GLY A 102 -0.81 -15.23 -14.92
CA GLY A 102 -0.26 -16.14 -15.94
C GLY A 102 1.25 -16.37 -15.85
N TYR A 103 1.94 -15.70 -14.93
CA TYR A 103 3.37 -15.84 -14.65
C TYR A 103 3.54 -16.22 -13.18
N SER A 104 4.18 -17.35 -12.93
CA SER A 104 4.54 -17.78 -11.57
C SER A 104 5.55 -16.80 -10.97
N LYS A 105 5.13 -16.07 -9.93
CA LYS A 105 6.03 -15.56 -8.89
C LYS A 105 5.21 -15.07 -7.70
N THR A 106 5.29 -15.87 -6.63
CA THR A 106 4.66 -15.72 -5.32
C THR A 106 3.13 -15.78 -5.35
N ASP A 107 2.59 -16.95 -5.02
CA ASP A 107 1.15 -17.10 -4.80
C ASP A 107 0.72 -16.19 -3.65
N MET A 108 -0.17 -15.26 -3.95
CA MET A 108 -0.88 -14.45 -2.97
C MET A 108 -2.35 -14.82 -3.01
N PHE A 109 -3.04 -14.69 -1.89
CA PHE A 109 -4.41 -15.14 -1.71
C PHE A 109 -5.21 -14.06 -0.99
N ILE A 110 -6.45 -13.86 -1.45
CA ILE A 110 -7.42 -12.97 -0.82
C ILE A 110 -8.71 -13.74 -0.54
N ASN A 111 -9.38 -13.40 0.57
CA ASN A 111 -10.66 -13.99 0.94
C ASN A 111 -11.61 -12.87 1.45
N TYR A 112 -12.87 -13.21 1.71
CA TYR A 112 -13.92 -12.32 2.24
C TYR A 112 -14.19 -11.07 1.40
N ILE A 113 -13.84 -11.12 0.11
CA ILE A 113 -14.23 -10.14 -0.90
C ILE A 113 -15.32 -10.77 -1.77
N ARG A 114 -16.43 -10.05 -1.93
CA ARG A 114 -17.59 -10.45 -2.71
C ARG A 114 -17.80 -9.51 -3.90
N PRO A 115 -18.48 -9.97 -4.97
CA PRO A 115 -18.92 -9.10 -6.05
C PRO A 115 -19.70 -7.89 -5.51
N GLY A 116 -19.34 -6.70 -5.99
CA GLY A 116 -19.96 -5.43 -5.58
C GLY A 116 -19.39 -4.81 -4.29
N ASP A 117 -18.50 -5.50 -3.56
CA ASP A 117 -17.81 -4.89 -2.42
C ASP A 117 -16.99 -3.69 -2.88
N ARG A 118 -17.15 -2.56 -2.18
CA ARG A 118 -16.33 -1.36 -2.40
C ARG A 118 -15.16 -1.35 -1.44
N VAL A 119 -13.96 -1.35 -1.97
CA VAL A 119 -12.73 -1.51 -1.18
C VAL A 119 -11.81 -0.31 -1.34
N ILE A 120 -11.11 0.02 -0.26
CA ILE A 120 -9.94 0.89 -0.31
C ILE A 120 -8.71 0.02 -0.11
N PHE A 121 -7.80 0.04 -1.09
CA PHE A 121 -6.51 -0.62 -0.98
C PHE A 121 -5.50 0.34 -0.32
N VAL A 122 -4.78 -0.14 0.68
CA VAL A 122 -3.75 0.63 1.39
C VAL A 122 -2.42 -0.09 1.30
N ASP A 123 -1.34 0.64 1.04
CA ASP A 123 0.02 0.10 1.06
C ASP A 123 1.03 1.13 1.59
N ASP A 124 2.22 0.66 1.95
CA ASP A 124 3.29 1.50 2.47
C ASP A 124 4.06 2.21 1.34
N VAL A 125 4.44 1.50 0.27
CA VAL A 125 5.26 2.07 -0.81
C VAL A 125 4.87 1.58 -2.19
N ILE A 126 4.84 2.49 -3.17
CA ILE A 126 4.74 2.15 -4.59
C ILE A 126 6.07 2.41 -5.31
N SER A 127 6.69 1.33 -5.79
CA SER A 127 7.95 1.32 -6.54
C SER A 127 7.70 0.95 -8.02
N THR A 128 7.85 -0.32 -8.41
CA THR A 128 7.57 -0.73 -9.80
C THR A 128 6.08 -0.86 -10.11
N GLY A 129 5.22 -0.88 -9.08
CA GLY A 129 3.77 -1.03 -9.21
C GLY A 129 3.28 -2.46 -9.49
N GLY A 130 4.18 -3.43 -9.69
CA GLY A 130 3.82 -4.81 -10.05
C GLY A 130 2.84 -5.47 -9.07
N THR A 131 3.06 -5.28 -7.77
CA THR A 131 2.15 -5.75 -6.71
C THR A 131 0.77 -5.12 -6.84
N LEU A 132 0.69 -3.79 -7.00
CA LEU A 132 -0.57 -3.08 -7.16
C LEU A 132 -1.33 -3.57 -8.41
N TYR A 133 -0.65 -3.76 -9.55
CA TYR A 133 -1.28 -4.31 -10.75
C TYR A 133 -1.92 -5.68 -10.52
N ALA A 134 -1.19 -6.59 -9.88
CA ALA A 134 -1.69 -7.94 -9.58
C ALA A 134 -2.91 -7.89 -8.65
N ILE A 135 -2.86 -7.05 -7.62
CA ILE A 135 -3.95 -6.88 -6.66
C ILE A 135 -5.19 -6.27 -7.31
N VAL A 136 -5.03 -5.19 -8.08
CA VAL A 136 -6.14 -4.54 -8.79
C VAL A 136 -6.80 -5.50 -9.76
N LYS A 137 -6.00 -6.26 -10.53
CA LYS A 137 -6.52 -7.26 -11.47
C LYS A 137 -7.37 -8.31 -10.76
N ALA A 138 -6.95 -8.75 -9.58
CA ALA A 138 -7.69 -9.77 -8.84
C ALA A 138 -8.93 -9.26 -8.12
N LEU A 139 -8.88 -8.08 -7.53
CA LEU A 139 -10.07 -7.43 -6.98
C LEU A 139 -11.13 -7.26 -8.08
N ARG A 140 -10.72 -6.86 -9.28
CA ARG A 140 -11.60 -6.77 -10.45
C ARG A 140 -12.12 -8.12 -10.94
N SER A 141 -11.33 -9.19 -10.93
CA SER A 141 -11.83 -10.52 -11.32
C SER A 141 -12.88 -11.05 -10.35
N ILE A 142 -12.84 -10.62 -9.09
CA ILE A 142 -13.86 -10.91 -8.07
C ILE A 142 -15.06 -9.93 -8.18
N ARG A 143 -15.00 -8.97 -9.12
CA ARG A 143 -15.98 -7.90 -9.33
C ARG A 143 -16.12 -6.96 -8.12
N ALA A 144 -15.06 -6.77 -7.36
CA ALA A 144 -14.99 -5.72 -6.34
C ALA A 144 -14.73 -4.35 -7.02
N GLU A 145 -15.30 -3.29 -6.45
CA GLU A 145 -15.07 -1.91 -6.84
C GLU A 145 -13.93 -1.32 -5.99
N ILE A 146 -12.88 -0.81 -6.63
CA ILE A 146 -11.79 -0.16 -5.92
C ILE A 146 -12.12 1.33 -5.86
N VAL A 147 -12.48 1.80 -4.66
CA VAL A 147 -12.83 3.21 -4.40
C VAL A 147 -11.59 4.07 -4.46
N ASP A 148 -10.54 3.64 -3.74
CA ASP A 148 -9.28 4.36 -3.66
C ASP A 148 -8.10 3.39 -3.51
N VAL A 149 -6.95 3.84 -3.98
CA VAL A 149 -5.63 3.29 -3.66
C VAL A 149 -4.87 4.34 -2.87
N LEU A 150 -4.52 4.03 -1.63
CA LEU A 150 -3.84 4.94 -0.70
C LEU A 150 -2.44 4.40 -0.40
N ILE A 151 -1.41 5.18 -0.68
CA ILE A 151 -0.01 4.77 -0.50
C ILE A 151 0.72 5.81 0.35
N VAL A 152 1.59 5.39 1.28
CA VAL A 152 2.38 6.35 2.06
C VAL A 152 3.46 6.99 1.16
N PHE A 153 4.34 6.17 0.58
CA PHE A 153 5.48 6.63 -0.22
C PHE A 153 5.35 6.30 -1.71
N GLU A 154 5.56 7.30 -2.56
CA GLU A 154 5.67 7.15 -4.01
C GLU A 154 7.13 7.25 -4.45
N LYS A 155 7.75 6.11 -4.79
CA LYS A 155 9.11 6.04 -5.35
C LYS A 155 9.11 6.05 -6.88
N THR A 156 8.02 5.60 -7.49
CA THR A 156 7.89 5.45 -8.94
C THR A 156 7.88 6.77 -9.71
N LYS A 157 8.37 6.76 -10.96
CA LYS A 157 8.15 7.85 -11.94
C LYS A 157 7.00 7.52 -12.92
N GLU A 158 6.51 6.29 -12.89
CA GLU A 158 5.55 5.75 -13.85
C GLU A 158 4.10 5.86 -13.36
N LYS A 159 3.83 6.57 -12.25
CA LYS A 159 2.51 6.63 -11.62
C LYS A 159 1.40 7.07 -12.58
N ALA A 160 1.63 8.13 -13.36
CA ALA A 160 0.62 8.65 -14.29
C ALA A 160 0.23 7.60 -15.35
N ARG A 161 1.21 6.83 -15.84
CA ARG A 161 0.98 5.70 -16.72
C ARG A 161 0.20 4.60 -16.01
N MET A 162 0.58 4.25 -14.78
CA MET A 162 -0.15 3.24 -13.98
C MET A 162 -1.61 3.61 -13.76
N GLU A 163 -1.89 4.87 -13.41
CA GLU A 163 -3.26 5.35 -13.24
C GLU A 163 -4.08 5.24 -14.54
N LYS A 164 -3.46 5.53 -15.68
CA LYS A 164 -4.10 5.38 -17.00
C LYS A 164 -4.36 3.92 -17.33
N ASP A 165 -3.36 3.05 -17.17
CA ASP A 165 -3.44 1.62 -17.48
C ASP A 165 -4.44 0.91 -16.57
N LEU A 166 -4.49 1.31 -15.29
CA LEU A 166 -5.43 0.79 -14.32
C LEU A 166 -6.80 1.47 -14.40
N GLY A 167 -6.93 2.68 -14.95
CA GLY A 167 -8.19 3.44 -14.92
C GLY A 167 -8.64 3.78 -13.49
N LEU A 168 -7.71 4.07 -12.59
CA LEU A 168 -7.98 4.50 -11.21
C LEU A 168 -6.92 5.50 -10.74
N LYS A 169 -7.21 6.24 -9.66
CA LYS A 169 -6.25 7.17 -9.06
C LYS A 169 -5.48 6.53 -7.91
N ILE A 170 -4.18 6.81 -7.86
CA ILE A 170 -3.27 6.36 -6.81
C ILE A 170 -2.97 7.59 -5.94
N LYS A 171 -3.56 7.66 -4.76
CA LYS A 171 -3.37 8.77 -3.82
C LYS A 171 -2.16 8.47 -2.94
N THR A 172 -1.19 9.38 -2.92
CA THR A 172 0.08 9.20 -2.21
C THR A 172 0.28 10.33 -1.19
N LEU A 173 0.88 10.04 -0.04
CA LEU A 173 1.21 11.08 0.95
C LEU A 173 2.49 11.83 0.59
N LEU A 174 3.55 11.11 0.26
CA LEU A 174 4.86 11.68 -0.01
C LEU A 174 5.51 11.06 -1.23
N ARG A 175 6.02 11.91 -2.13
CA ARG A 175 6.86 11.48 -3.25
C ARG A 175 8.30 11.47 -2.79
N VAL A 176 9.01 10.37 -2.96
CA VAL A 176 10.37 10.20 -2.44
C VAL A 176 11.30 9.60 -3.48
N GLU A 177 12.58 9.90 -3.36
CA GLU A 177 13.65 9.25 -4.11
C GLU A 177 14.90 9.11 -3.23
N VAL A 178 15.75 8.15 -3.57
CA VAL A 178 17.09 8.08 -2.99
C VAL A 178 18.00 8.95 -3.87
N ARG A 179 18.66 9.91 -3.25
CA ARG A 179 19.62 10.82 -3.89
C ARG A 179 20.83 10.98 -2.98
N ASP A 180 22.02 10.73 -3.52
CA ASP A 180 23.29 10.82 -2.81
C ASP A 180 23.30 10.02 -1.48
N GLY A 181 22.78 8.79 -1.52
CA GLY A 181 22.71 7.91 -0.35
C GLY A 181 21.73 8.38 0.75
N LYS A 182 20.79 9.27 0.43
CA LYS A 182 19.77 9.77 1.35
C LYS A 182 18.38 9.68 0.75
N LEU A 183 17.37 9.37 1.58
CA LEU A 183 15.97 9.47 1.18
C LEU A 183 15.54 10.95 1.25
N VAL A 184 15.00 11.46 0.14
CA VAL A 184 14.55 12.86 0.03
C VAL A 184 13.16 12.95 -0.57
N GLU A 185 12.41 14.00 -0.23
CA GLU A 185 11.14 14.31 -0.89
C GLU A 185 11.41 14.83 -2.31
N ARG A 186 10.67 14.31 -3.28
CA ARG A 186 10.69 14.73 -4.68
C ARG A 186 9.59 15.76 -4.93
N ALA A 187 9.96 16.89 -5.54
CA ALA A 187 9.05 17.97 -5.92
C ALA A 187 7.95 17.52 -6.91
#